data_AF-A0AAV0VL97-F1
#
_entry.id   AF-A0AAV0VL97-F1
#
_cell.length_a   1.000
_cell.length_b   1.000
_cell.length_c   1.000
_cell.angle_alpha   90.00
_cell.angle_beta   90.00
_cell.angle_gamma   90.00
#
_symmetry.space_group_name_H-M   'P 1'
#
loop_
_entity.id
_entity.type
_entity.pdbx_description
1 polymer ?
#
loop_
_entity_poly.entity_id
_entity_poly.type
_entity_poly.pdbx_seq_one_letter_code
_entity_poly.pdbx_strand_id
1 'polypeptide(L)'
;MCYRRGKHKRQTPSVAQQHDKHSWIKSIQPYPVTPTHFPDSHNHRPDVLDEALMRIANMQFEIENLNELSSDHNFILLNVYNQSFPQTFKTKQ
;
A
#
# COMPACT_ATOMS: atom_id res chain seq x y z
N MET A 1 62.43 2.75 -19.85
CA MET A 1 61.67 2.00 -18.81
C MET A 1 61.70 2.80 -17.52
N CYS A 2 60.54 3.31 -17.07
CA CYS A 2 60.38 3.92 -15.75
C CYS A 2 58.93 3.69 -15.30
N TYR A 3 58.73 3.04 -14.16
CA TYR A 3 57.43 2.66 -13.61
C TYR A 3 56.72 3.87 -12.99
N ARG A 4 55.50 4.20 -13.44
CA ARG A 4 54.56 5.06 -12.68
C ARG A 4 53.39 4.21 -12.18
N ARG A 5 53.36 3.95 -10.86
CA ARG A 5 52.22 3.38 -10.13
C ARG A 5 51.03 4.34 -10.21
N GLY A 6 50.03 4.01 -11.02
CA GLY A 6 48.73 4.68 -10.98
C GLY A 6 48.03 4.36 -9.67
N LYS A 7 47.75 5.39 -8.86
CA LYS A 7 46.88 5.23 -7.69
C LYS A 7 45.46 4.97 -8.19
N HIS A 8 45.03 3.71 -8.20
CA HIS A 8 43.61 3.40 -8.22
C HIS A 8 43.02 3.88 -6.90
N LYS A 9 42.41 5.07 -6.91
CA LYS A 9 41.43 5.44 -5.88
C LYS A 9 40.30 4.42 -6.02
N ARG A 10 40.26 3.42 -5.15
CA ARG A 10 39.01 2.70 -4.89
C ARG A 10 38.06 3.76 -4.36
N GLN A 11 37.14 4.21 -5.20
CA GLN A 11 35.96 4.91 -4.70
C GLN A 11 35.21 3.88 -3.87
N THR A 12 35.37 3.95 -2.55
CA THR A 12 34.38 3.39 -1.64
C THR A 12 33.06 4.06 -2.00
N PRO A 13 32.02 3.33 -2.41
CA PRO A 13 30.72 3.96 -2.52
C PRO A 13 30.40 4.54 -1.14
N SER A 14 30.20 5.85 -1.11
CA SER A 14 29.66 6.54 0.05
C SER A 14 28.39 5.80 0.47
N VAL A 15 28.31 5.43 1.74
CA VAL A 15 27.15 4.80 2.39
C VAL A 15 25.85 5.63 2.22
N ALA A 16 25.93 6.84 1.65
CA ALA A 16 24.81 7.75 1.45
C ALA A 16 24.05 7.61 0.10
N GLN A 17 24.34 6.62 -0.75
CA GLN A 17 23.68 6.51 -2.07
C GLN A 17 23.08 5.14 -2.40
N GLN A 18 22.66 4.38 -1.39
CA GLN A 18 21.65 3.35 -1.59
C GLN A 18 20.28 3.95 -1.27
N HIS A 19 19.87 4.92 -2.09
CA HIS A 19 18.48 5.34 -2.13
C HIS A 19 17.72 4.15 -2.72
N ASP A 20 16.93 3.47 -1.89
CA ASP A 20 16.06 2.36 -2.28
C ASP A 20 15.17 2.80 -3.46
N LYS A 21 15.58 2.47 -4.68
CA LYS A 21 14.83 2.77 -5.92
C LYS A 21 13.52 1.97 -6.05
N HIS A 22 13.13 1.24 -5.01
CA HIS A 22 12.01 0.30 -5.01
C HIS A 22 10.89 0.64 -4.00
N SER A 23 10.97 1.75 -3.24
CA SER A 23 9.98 2.09 -2.20
C SER A 23 8.94 3.14 -2.61
N TRP A 24 8.42 3.08 -3.84
CA TRP A 24 7.31 3.99 -4.23
C TRP A 24 5.93 3.32 -4.21
N ILE A 25 5.88 2.01 -3.99
CA ILE A 25 4.64 1.25 -3.93
C ILE A 25 4.38 0.85 -2.48
N LYS A 26 3.48 1.58 -1.81
CA LYS A 26 2.95 1.14 -0.51
C LYS A 26 1.87 0.10 -0.78
N SER A 27 2.03 -1.10 -0.24
CA SER A 27 0.90 -2.02 -0.13
C SER A 27 0.09 -1.57 1.09
N ILE A 28 -1.21 -1.44 0.93
CA ILE A 28 -2.12 -1.08 2.02
C ILE A 28 -3.11 -2.22 2.14
N GLN A 29 -3.42 -2.60 3.38
CA GLN A 29 -4.42 -3.59 3.71
C GLN A 29 -5.62 -2.84 4.32
N PRO A 30 -6.58 -2.39 3.49
CA PRO A 30 -7.85 -1.88 3.99
C PRO A 30 -8.60 -2.99 4.77
N TYR A 31 -9.07 -2.65 5.97
CA TYR A 31 -9.93 -3.51 6.78
C TYR A 31 -11.06 -2.67 7.40
N PRO A 32 -12.26 -3.24 7.55
CA PRO A 32 -13.36 -2.59 8.25
C PRO A 32 -13.04 -2.48 9.74
N VAL A 33 -13.43 -1.35 10.35
CA VAL A 33 -13.20 -1.08 11.78
C VAL A 33 -14.30 -1.63 12.68
N THR A 34 -15.30 -2.30 12.10
CA THR A 34 -16.42 -2.94 12.78
C THR A 34 -16.49 -4.42 12.39
N PRO A 35 -16.98 -5.31 13.28
CA PRO A 35 -17.12 -6.73 12.98
C PRO A 35 -17.87 -6.99 11.67
N THR A 36 -17.37 -7.95 10.91
CA THR A 36 -17.96 -8.37 9.63
C THR A 36 -18.61 -9.73 9.73
N HIS A 37 -18.27 -10.51 10.77
CA HIS A 37 -18.80 -11.83 11.02
C HIS A 37 -19.50 -11.86 12.39
N PHE A 38 -20.70 -12.42 12.42
CA PHE A 38 -21.60 -12.52 13.56
C PHE A 38 -22.04 -13.99 13.71
N PRO A 39 -21.27 -14.80 14.46
CA PRO A 39 -21.56 -16.23 14.59
C PRO A 39 -22.83 -16.50 15.41
N ASP A 40 -23.62 -17.48 14.98
CA ASP A 40 -24.84 -17.92 15.68
C ASP A 40 -24.57 -18.59 17.05
N SER A 41 -23.34 -19.03 17.26
CA SER A 41 -22.93 -19.69 18.49
C SER A 41 -22.63 -18.69 19.60
N HIS A 42 -23.34 -18.79 20.72
CA HIS A 42 -23.18 -17.97 21.92
C HIS A 42 -21.76 -17.97 22.53
N ASN A 43 -20.91 -18.93 22.16
CA ASN A 43 -19.52 -19.01 22.63
C ASN A 43 -18.56 -18.16 21.78
N HIS A 44 -19.02 -17.65 20.65
CA HIS A 44 -18.21 -16.87 19.72
C HIS A 44 -18.68 -15.43 19.72
N ARG A 45 -17.72 -14.50 19.66
CA ARG A 45 -17.99 -13.07 19.59
C ARG A 45 -17.90 -12.60 18.14
N PRO A 46 -18.59 -11.52 17.77
CA PRO A 46 -18.41 -10.90 16.47
C PRO A 46 -16.94 -10.51 16.25
N ASP A 47 -16.44 -10.69 15.03
CA ASP A 47 -15.04 -10.43 14.66
C ASP A 47 -14.92 -9.88 13.22
N VAL A 48 -13.73 -9.40 12.85
CA VAL A 48 -13.39 -8.95 11.50
C VAL A 48 -12.64 -10.07 10.79
N LEU A 49 -13.30 -10.72 9.83
CA LEU A 49 -12.70 -11.81 9.04
C LEU A 49 -12.52 -11.45 7.56
N ASP A 50 -13.19 -10.38 7.12
CA ASP A 50 -13.15 -9.93 5.73
C ASP A 50 -12.05 -8.87 5.55
N GLU A 51 -11.06 -9.19 4.72
CA GLU A 51 -9.91 -8.33 4.46
C GLU A 51 -9.59 -8.22 2.96
N ALA A 52 -9.08 -7.06 2.54
CA ALA A 52 -8.61 -6.83 1.18
C ALA A 52 -7.14 -6.41 1.20
N LEU A 53 -6.34 -7.00 0.30
CA LEU A 53 -4.96 -6.61 0.08
C LEU A 53 -4.82 -5.94 -1.28
N MET A 54 -4.44 -4.65 -1.29
CA MET A 54 -4.27 -3.91 -2.53
C MET A 54 -2.93 -3.21 -2.62
N ARG A 55 -2.41 -3.18 -3.84
CA ARG A 55 -1.26 -2.38 -4.23
C ARG A 55 -1.77 -1.02 -4.69
N ILE A 56 -1.61 0.00 -3.85
CA ILE A 56 -2.20 1.31 -4.11
C ILE A 56 -1.14 2.39 -4.17
N ALA A 57 -1.00 3.01 -5.34
CA ALA A 57 -0.16 4.20 -5.53
C ALA A 57 -1.08 5.41 -5.69
N ASN A 58 -1.05 6.32 -4.71
CA ASN A 58 -1.78 7.61 -4.73
C ASN A 58 -3.30 7.48 -4.92
N MET A 59 -3.93 6.48 -4.31
CA MET A 59 -5.38 6.38 -4.27
C MET A 59 -5.88 6.60 -2.84
N GLN A 60 -7.05 7.20 -2.72
CA GLN A 60 -7.82 7.23 -1.49
C GLN A 60 -8.81 6.06 -1.52
N PHE A 61 -9.22 5.59 -0.35
CA PHE A 61 -10.23 4.55 -0.25
C PHE A 61 -11.17 4.81 0.92
N GLU A 62 -12.36 4.22 0.82
CA GLU A 62 -13.40 4.22 1.82
C GLU A 62 -13.96 2.81 1.96
N ILE A 63 -14.28 2.41 3.19
CA ILE A 63 -14.75 1.06 3.52
C ILE A 63 -16.08 1.19 4.22
N GLU A 64 -17.09 0.49 3.70
CA GLU A 64 -18.44 0.45 4.27
C GLU A 64 -18.82 -0.99 4.62
N ASN A 65 -19.47 -1.16 5.77
CA ASN A 65 -19.98 -2.43 6.24
C ASN A 65 -21.51 -2.44 6.07
N LEU A 66 -21.99 -3.28 5.14
CA LEU A 66 -23.40 -3.34 4.73
C LEU A 66 -24.10 -4.48 5.49
N ASN A 67 -24.96 -4.08 6.43
CA ASN A 67 -25.62 -4.97 7.40
C ASN A 67 -27.01 -5.43 6.94
N GLU A 68 -27.14 -5.94 5.72
CA GLU A 68 -28.46 -6.16 5.10
C GLU A 68 -28.72 -7.55 4.51
N LEU A 69 -28.02 -8.60 4.98
CA LEU A 69 -28.21 -9.95 4.41
C LEU A 69 -28.42 -11.02 5.46
N SER A 70 -29.15 -12.06 5.06
CA SER A 70 -29.50 -13.24 5.86
C SER A 70 -28.31 -14.19 6.08
N SER A 71 -27.08 -13.68 6.13
CA SER A 71 -25.85 -14.44 6.39
C SER A 71 -25.31 -14.05 7.77
N ASP A 72 -24.49 -14.92 8.34
CA ASP A 72 -23.60 -14.64 9.48
C ASP A 72 -22.43 -13.70 9.11
N HIS A 73 -22.33 -13.24 7.86
CA HIS A 73 -21.37 -12.23 7.40
C HIS A 73 -22.07 -11.01 6.82
N ASN A 74 -21.53 -9.83 7.11
CA ASN A 74 -21.89 -8.57 6.46
C ASN A 74 -21.07 -8.38 5.19
N PHE A 75 -21.69 -7.84 4.15
CA PHE A 75 -20.94 -7.46 2.95
C PHE A 75 -20.07 -6.24 3.21
N ILE A 76 -18.85 -6.26 2.67
CA ILE A 76 -17.91 -5.14 2.75
C ILE A 76 -17.77 -4.50 1.38
N LEU A 77 -18.04 -3.19 1.33
CA LEU A 77 -17.87 -2.38 0.13
C LEU A 77 -16.59 -1.55 0.26
N LEU A 78 -15.68 -1.70 -0.70
CA LEU A 78 -14.44 -0.93 -0.80
C LEU A 78 -14.54 0.03 -1.99
N ASN A 79 -14.67 1.33 -1.71
CA ASN A 79 -14.66 2.38 -2.72
C ASN A 79 -13.23 2.91 -2.88
N VAL A 80 -12.71 2.94 -4.11
CA VAL A 80 -11.34 3.38 -4.40
C VAL A 80 -11.37 4.57 -5.36
N TYR A 81 -10.70 5.65 -4.96
CA TYR A 81 -10.67 6.92 -5.67
C TYR A 81 -9.26 7.23 -6.14
N ASN A 82 -9.10 7.50 -7.44
CA ASN A 82 -7.84 8.04 -7.96
C ASN A 82 -7.68 9.49 -7.50
N GLN A 83 -6.56 9.83 -6.85
CA GLN A 83 -6.21 11.23 -6.71
C GLN A 83 -5.69 11.73 -8.06
N SER A 84 -6.57 12.36 -8.85
CA SER A 84 -6.15 13.09 -10.05
C SER A 84 -5.37 14.32 -9.61
N PHE A 85 -4.05 14.20 -9.50
CA PHE A 85 -3.20 15.39 -9.45
C PHE A 85 -3.35 16.12 -10.80
N PRO A 86 -3.50 17.46 -10.80
CA PRO A 86 -3.38 18.21 -12.05
C PRO A 86 -1.97 17.97 -12.61
N GLN A 87 -1.89 17.19 -13.69
CA GLN A 87 -0.66 17.06 -14.45
C GLN A 87 -0.38 18.43 -15.06
N THR A 88 0.52 19.19 -14.45
CA THR A 88 1.08 20.37 -15.09
C THR A 88 1.97 19.89 -16.22
N PHE A 89 1.36 19.68 -17.39
CA PHE A 89 2.11 19.50 -18.62
C PHE A 89 2.83 20.83 -18.89
N LYS A 90 4.12 20.89 -18.55
CA LYS A 90 5.02 21.93 -19.05
C LYS A 90 5.20 21.66 -20.54
N THR A 91 4.39 22.30 -21.37
CA THR A 91 4.66 22.39 -22.81
C THR A 91 5.98 23.13 -22.97
N LYS A 92 7.00 22.44 -23.51
CA LYS A 92 8.17 23.11 -24.07
C LYS A 92 7.71 23.83 -25.33
N GLN A 93 7.81 25.16 -25.31
CA GLN A 93 7.89 25.97 -26.53
C GLN A 93 9.30 25.85 -27.11
#